data_AF-A0A974WWG8-F1
#
_entry.id   AF-A0A974WWG8-F1
#
_cell.length_a   1.000
_cell.length_b   1.000
_cell.length_c   1.000
_cell.angle_alpha   90.00
_cell.angle_beta   90.00
_cell.angle_gamma   90.00
#
_symmetry.space_group_name_H-M   'P 1'
#
loop_
_entity.id
_entity.type
_entity.pdbx_description
1 polymer ?
#
loop_
_entity_poly.entity_id
_entity_poly.type
_entity_poly.pdbx_seq_one_letter_code
_entity_poly.pdbx_strand_id
1 'polypeptide(L)'
;MNLRYLNVISLLLAAGTLTAGTLVYKTGKNENEKIVSDVEIVSMDLKNITIKRGKSQKTIPRHWVRKYFSSDIKGAGQFEDNTSDYTVTITNVKVPLKGCIKVKNSKSKKKSIQTSEFEVEFTVSRKYEKHKSKAMKMPYIYLHILTTRSKSYGKHPVYTYCYPKEAKIRSKTYDEAKIMEKVNEIDRPNIWNNSAFKGYLGSGNSQRPGKVGGRCARIPLKGIKDKTILAYHIEIWGKNRIVATKDWSKAGYKPGNSWWKHY
;
A
#
# COMPACT_ATOMS: atom_id res chain seq x y z
N MET A 1 54.68 -33.76 -10.30
CA MET A 1 54.47 -32.33 -10.00
C MET A 1 53.24 -31.84 -10.75
N ASN A 2 52.26 -31.34 -9.98
CA ASN A 2 51.23 -30.34 -10.29
C ASN A 2 50.20 -30.58 -11.40
N LEU A 3 49.00 -30.94 -10.92
CA LEU A 3 47.65 -30.53 -11.29
C LEU A 3 47.50 -29.53 -12.45
N ARG A 4 46.51 -29.78 -13.32
CA ARG A 4 45.23 -29.04 -13.28
C ARG A 4 44.19 -29.67 -14.22
N TYR A 5 43.19 -30.29 -13.61
CA TYR A 5 41.89 -30.57 -14.19
C TYR A 5 41.23 -29.25 -14.62
N LEU A 6 40.95 -29.06 -15.91
CA LEU A 6 39.94 -28.10 -16.35
C LEU A 6 38.60 -28.84 -16.42
N ASN A 7 37.85 -28.77 -15.32
CA ASN A 7 36.42 -29.06 -15.33
C ASN A 7 35.72 -27.95 -16.13
N VAL A 8 35.32 -28.26 -17.36
CA VAL A 8 34.35 -27.44 -18.10
C VAL A 8 32.98 -27.78 -17.52
N ILE A 9 32.59 -27.06 -16.46
CA ILE A 9 31.21 -27.05 -15.97
C ILE A 9 30.39 -26.27 -17.00
N SER A 10 29.80 -26.99 -17.96
CA SER A 10 28.69 -26.48 -18.75
C SER A 10 27.53 -26.17 -17.80
N LEU A 11 27.40 -24.90 -17.44
CA LEU A 11 26.23 -24.39 -16.75
C LEU A 11 25.07 -24.41 -17.77
N LEU A 12 24.30 -25.50 -17.77
CA LEU A 12 22.95 -25.48 -18.34
C LEU A 12 22.19 -24.40 -17.57
N LEU A 13 22.06 -23.21 -18.17
CA LEU A 13 21.10 -22.20 -17.76
C LEU A 13 19.71 -22.81 -17.94
N ALA A 14 19.20 -23.38 -16.86
CA ALA A 14 17.77 -23.62 -16.74
C ALA A 14 17.08 -22.29 -17.03
N ALA A 15 16.37 -22.24 -18.16
CA ALA A 15 15.45 -21.17 -18.52
C ALA A 15 14.25 -21.23 -17.56
N GLY A 16 14.50 -20.94 -16.28
CA GLY A 16 13.48 -20.44 -15.40
C GLY A 16 13.07 -19.09 -15.97
N THR A 17 11.81 -18.95 -16.31
CA THR A 17 11.21 -17.65 -16.64
C THR A 17 11.38 -16.74 -15.42
N LEU A 18 12.51 -16.05 -15.33
CA LEU A 18 12.71 -14.97 -14.38
C LEU A 18 11.67 -13.92 -14.75
N THR A 19 10.64 -13.82 -13.91
CA THR A 19 9.63 -12.79 -14.06
C THR A 19 10.33 -11.46 -14.03
N ALA A 20 10.31 -10.75 -15.16
CA ALA A 20 10.92 -9.44 -15.27
C ALA A 20 10.32 -8.52 -14.20
N GLY A 21 11.16 -7.68 -13.60
CA GLY A 21 10.81 -6.78 -12.51
C GLY A 21 10.64 -5.33 -12.97
N THR A 22 10.28 -4.45 -12.04
CA THR A 22 10.27 -3.00 -12.28
C THR A 22 11.32 -2.31 -11.42
N LEU A 23 12.11 -1.45 -12.06
CA LEU A 23 13.15 -0.66 -11.41
C LEU A 23 12.72 0.81 -11.31
N VAL A 24 12.83 1.39 -10.10
CA VAL A 24 12.67 2.82 -9.87
C VAL A 24 14.03 3.42 -9.52
N TYR A 25 14.51 4.37 -10.33
CA TYR A 25 15.80 5.02 -10.11
C TYR A 25 15.76 6.52 -10.36
N LYS A 26 16.71 7.24 -9.77
CA LYS A 26 16.84 8.70 -9.81
C LYS A 26 18.27 9.09 -10.14
N THR A 27 18.46 9.73 -11.30
CA THR A 27 19.77 10.08 -11.88
C THR A 27 20.45 11.28 -11.22
N GLY A 28 19.72 12.12 -10.47
CA GLY A 28 20.27 13.27 -9.76
C GLY A 28 19.38 13.73 -8.59
N LYS A 29 19.89 14.62 -7.72
CA LYS A 29 19.13 15.12 -6.56
C LYS A 29 17.83 15.84 -6.94
N ASN A 30 17.81 16.50 -8.10
CA ASN A 30 16.68 17.34 -8.57
C ASN A 30 15.86 16.71 -9.71
N GLU A 31 16.21 15.51 -10.16
CA GLU A 31 15.46 14.85 -11.24
C GLU A 31 14.27 14.06 -10.72
N ASN A 32 13.23 13.88 -11.53
CA ASN A 32 12.12 12.99 -11.19
C ASN A 32 12.56 11.52 -11.23
N GLU A 33 11.90 10.69 -10.43
CA GLU A 33 12.13 9.23 -10.45
C GLU A 33 11.69 8.65 -11.80
N LYS A 34 12.55 7.82 -12.39
CA LYS A 34 12.28 7.08 -13.62
C LYS A 34 11.88 5.66 -13.25
N ILE A 35 10.79 5.19 -13.84
CA ILE A 35 10.26 3.84 -13.66
C ILE A 35 10.53 3.07 -14.94
N VAL A 36 11.18 1.92 -14.84
CA VAL A 36 11.45 1.04 -15.99
C VAL A 36 10.93 -0.35 -15.67
N SER A 37 9.93 -0.75 -16.43
CA SER A 37 9.31 -2.09 -16.44
C SER A 37 10.11 -3.06 -17.32
N ASP A 38 9.84 -4.35 -17.16
CA ASP A 38 10.48 -5.46 -17.90
C ASP A 38 12.00 -5.52 -17.71
N VAL A 39 12.44 -5.40 -16.45
CA VAL A 39 13.86 -5.33 -16.08
C VAL A 39 14.31 -6.56 -15.30
N GLU A 40 15.34 -7.22 -15.82
CA GLU A 40 16.08 -8.28 -15.14
C GLU A 40 17.36 -7.71 -14.52
N ILE A 41 17.65 -8.04 -13.26
CA ILE A 41 18.96 -7.73 -12.66
C ILE A 41 19.92 -8.85 -13.02
N VAL A 42 20.91 -8.54 -13.87
CA VAL A 42 21.91 -9.50 -14.35
C VAL A 42 23.06 -9.65 -13.35
N SER A 43 23.48 -8.54 -12.75
CA SER A 43 24.52 -8.53 -11.72
C SER A 43 24.40 -7.31 -10.81
N MET A 44 24.94 -7.44 -9.59
CA MET A 44 24.99 -6.37 -8.61
C MET A 44 26.33 -6.41 -7.90
N ASP A 45 27.03 -5.28 -7.90
CA ASP A 45 28.20 -5.05 -7.06
C ASP A 45 27.92 -3.93 -6.04
N LEU A 46 28.94 -3.51 -5.29
CA LEU A 46 28.80 -2.48 -4.26
C LEU A 46 28.46 -1.10 -4.83
N LYS A 47 28.92 -0.79 -6.04
CA LYS A 47 28.78 0.53 -6.67
C LYS A 47 27.73 0.56 -7.78
N ASN A 48 27.48 -0.57 -8.45
CA ASN A 48 26.71 -0.65 -9.67
C ASN A 48 25.70 -1.81 -9.66
N ILE A 49 24.61 -1.62 -10.40
CA ILE A 49 23.63 -2.64 -10.73
C ILE A 49 23.57 -2.72 -12.25
N THR A 50 23.73 -3.93 -12.79
CA THR A 50 23.58 -4.21 -14.21
C THR A 50 22.20 -4.78 -14.47
N ILE A 51 21.44 -4.06 -15.29
CA ILE A 51 20.09 -4.40 -15.66
C ILE A 51 20.00 -4.77 -17.14
N LYS A 52 19.10 -5.69 -17.47
CA LYS A 52 18.78 -6.09 -18.84
C LYS A 52 17.30 -5.87 -19.10
N ARG A 53 17.01 -5.34 -20.29
CA ARG A 53 15.65 -5.16 -20.82
C ARG A 53 15.65 -5.62 -22.26
N GLY A 54 14.95 -6.72 -22.55
CA GLY A 54 15.02 -7.40 -23.84
C GLY A 54 16.47 -7.79 -24.21
N LYS A 55 16.95 -7.31 -25.36
CA LYS A 55 18.34 -7.55 -25.82
C LYS A 55 19.35 -6.50 -25.34
N SER A 56 18.90 -5.44 -24.66
CA SER A 56 19.74 -4.34 -24.23
C SER A 56 20.14 -4.49 -22.76
N GLN A 57 21.41 -4.22 -22.46
CA GLN A 57 21.95 -4.25 -21.11
C GLN A 57 22.49 -2.86 -20.74
N LYS A 58 22.28 -2.44 -19.49
CA LYS A 58 22.74 -1.15 -18.99
C LYS A 58 23.22 -1.30 -17.56
N THR A 59 24.38 -0.71 -17.25
CA THR A 59 24.88 -0.61 -15.89
C THR A 59 24.57 0.77 -15.34
N ILE A 60 23.99 0.83 -14.15
CA ILE A 60 23.68 2.07 -13.45
C ILE A 60 24.30 2.07 -12.05
N PRO A 61 24.68 3.24 -11.50
CA PRO A 61 25.11 3.33 -10.12
C PRO A 61 24.02 2.89 -9.14
N ARG A 62 24.37 2.07 -8.16
CA ARG A 62 23.44 1.54 -7.15
C ARG A 62 22.76 2.65 -6.34
N HIS A 63 23.44 3.75 -6.08
CA HIS A 63 22.89 4.89 -5.35
C HIS A 63 21.78 5.64 -6.11
N TRP A 64 21.61 5.39 -7.42
CA TRP A 64 20.47 5.90 -8.18
C TRP A 64 19.22 5.06 -7.95
N VAL A 65 19.37 3.76 -7.66
CA VAL A 65 18.24 2.86 -7.46
C VAL A 65 17.55 3.18 -6.14
N ARG A 66 16.25 3.47 -6.23
CA ARG A 66 15.41 3.73 -5.07
C ARG A 66 14.65 2.49 -4.65
N LYS A 67 14.08 1.78 -5.62
CA LYS A 67 13.31 0.56 -5.39
C LYS A 67 13.46 -0.40 -6.57
N TYR A 68 13.40 -1.69 -6.27
CA TYR A 68 13.27 -2.76 -7.26
C TYR A 68 12.11 -3.65 -6.84
N PHE A 69 11.23 -3.94 -7.79
CA PHE A 69 10.10 -4.83 -7.63
C PHE A 69 10.36 -6.08 -8.48
N SER A 70 10.31 -7.26 -7.87
CA SER A 70 10.57 -8.55 -8.56
C SER A 70 9.46 -8.97 -9.54
N SER A 71 8.36 -8.21 -9.58
CA SER A 71 7.25 -8.38 -10.51
C SER A 71 7.10 -7.12 -11.36
N ASP A 72 6.80 -7.32 -12.64
CA ASP A 72 6.59 -6.22 -13.56
C ASP A 72 5.30 -5.47 -13.23
N ILE A 73 5.41 -4.16 -13.01
CA ILE A 73 4.27 -3.25 -12.92
C ILE A 73 3.77 -3.03 -14.36
N LYS A 74 3.07 -4.03 -14.92
CA LYS A 74 2.32 -3.87 -16.17
C LYS A 74 0.95 -3.28 -15.87
N GLY A 75 0.94 -2.06 -15.36
CA GLY A 75 -0.29 -1.29 -15.14
C GLY A 75 -0.54 -0.32 -16.29
N ALA A 76 -1.53 -0.64 -17.13
CA ALA A 76 -2.38 0.22 -17.97
C ALA A 76 -1.71 1.30 -18.86
N GLY A 77 -2.15 1.37 -20.13
CA GLY A 77 -1.60 2.20 -21.21
C GLY A 77 -1.07 3.59 -20.83
N GLN A 78 -0.01 4.00 -21.54
CA GLN A 78 0.63 5.32 -21.47
C GLN A 78 -0.33 6.47 -21.83
N PHE A 79 -1.33 6.74 -21.00
CA PHE A 79 -1.94 8.06 -20.92
C PHE A 79 -1.10 8.85 -19.91
N GLU A 80 -0.56 10.00 -20.32
CA GLU A 80 0.07 10.93 -19.40
C GLU A 80 -0.95 11.34 -18.34
N ASP A 81 -0.82 10.77 -17.14
CA ASP A 81 -1.66 11.17 -16.01
C ASP A 81 -1.27 12.60 -15.60
N ASN A 82 -2.05 13.56 -16.07
CA ASN A 82 -1.86 14.99 -15.81
C ASN A 82 -2.44 15.48 -14.46
N THR A 83 -2.84 14.56 -13.57
CA THR A 83 -3.28 14.93 -12.21
C THR A 83 -2.13 15.43 -11.34
N SER A 84 -2.45 16.39 -10.46
CA SER A 84 -1.51 16.94 -9.48
C SER A 84 -1.15 15.94 -8.39
N ASP A 85 0.09 16.02 -7.93
CA ASP A 85 0.53 15.39 -6.69
C ASP A 85 -0.16 16.04 -5.48
N TYR A 86 -0.15 15.33 -4.35
CA TYR A 86 -0.74 15.81 -3.11
C TYR A 86 -0.02 15.27 -1.88
N THR A 87 -0.27 15.92 -0.75
CA THR A 87 0.06 15.43 0.59
C THR A 87 -1.21 15.01 1.31
N VAL A 88 -1.09 14.04 2.21
CA VAL A 88 -2.17 13.62 3.08
C VAL A 88 -1.72 13.76 4.53
N THR A 89 -2.57 14.35 5.36
CA THR A 89 -2.33 14.43 6.80
C THR A 89 -3.43 13.67 7.53
N ILE A 90 -3.06 12.64 8.28
CA ILE A 90 -4.02 11.88 9.11
C ILE A 90 -4.30 12.70 10.38
N THR A 91 -5.50 13.28 10.46
CA THR A 91 -5.88 14.17 11.56
C THR A 91 -6.38 13.42 12.78
N ASN A 92 -7.13 12.32 12.58
CA ASN A 92 -7.67 11.54 13.68
C ASN A 92 -7.86 10.07 13.27
N VAL A 93 -7.73 9.16 14.22
CA VAL A 93 -8.02 7.73 14.02
C VAL A 93 -8.84 7.24 15.19
N LYS A 94 -10.07 6.76 14.93
CA LYS A 94 -10.90 6.10 15.93
C LYS A 94 -10.80 4.59 15.75
N VAL A 95 -10.23 3.94 16.75
CA VAL A 95 -10.03 2.49 16.76
C VAL A 95 -11.04 1.87 17.72
N PRO A 96 -11.88 0.91 17.27
CA PRO A 96 -12.74 0.17 18.18
C PRO A 96 -11.89 -0.83 18.99
N LEU A 97 -12.29 -1.14 20.22
CA LEU A 97 -11.58 -2.14 21.05
C LEU A 97 -11.63 -3.55 20.44
N LYS A 98 -12.73 -3.88 19.77
CA LYS A 98 -13.00 -5.17 19.12
C LYS A 98 -13.56 -4.94 17.73
N GLY A 99 -13.38 -5.89 16.82
CA GLY A 99 -13.91 -5.76 15.45
C GLY A 99 -15.39 -6.11 15.30
N CYS A 100 -15.96 -6.89 16.22
CA CYS A 100 -17.38 -7.19 16.29
C CYS A 100 -17.82 -7.21 17.76
N ILE A 101 -19.00 -6.68 18.05
CA ILE A 101 -19.58 -6.60 19.39
C ILE A 101 -20.89 -7.39 19.40
N LYS A 102 -21.09 -8.23 20.41
CA LYS A 102 -22.37 -8.91 20.65
C LYS A 102 -23.32 -7.90 21.30
N VAL A 103 -24.40 -7.57 20.60
CA VAL A 103 -25.44 -6.67 21.10
C VAL A 103 -26.64 -7.51 21.50
N LYS A 104 -27.16 -7.28 22.70
CA LYS A 104 -28.46 -7.83 23.10
C LYS A 104 -29.53 -6.92 22.50
N ASN A 105 -30.34 -7.46 21.60
CA ASN A 105 -31.46 -6.71 21.06
C ASN A 105 -32.55 -6.63 22.13
N SER A 106 -32.96 -5.43 22.53
CA SER A 106 -33.96 -5.23 23.60
C SER A 106 -35.33 -5.85 23.26
N LYS A 107 -35.63 -6.04 21.97
CA LYS A 107 -36.89 -6.64 21.49
C LYS A 107 -36.82 -8.15 21.23
N SER A 108 -35.65 -8.79 21.28
CA SER A 108 -35.52 -10.24 21.05
C SER A 108 -34.38 -10.81 21.88
N LYS A 109 -34.61 -11.92 22.61
CA LYS A 109 -33.55 -12.67 23.34
C LYS A 109 -32.41 -13.20 22.45
N LYS A 110 -32.42 -12.93 21.13
CA LYS A 110 -31.37 -13.33 20.18
C LYS A 110 -30.13 -12.44 20.24
N LYS A 111 -28.99 -13.12 20.39
CA LYS A 111 -27.60 -12.68 20.13
C LYS A 111 -27.44 -12.01 18.75
N SER A 112 -27.36 -10.69 18.58
CA SER A 112 -26.95 -10.11 17.28
C SER A 112 -25.47 -9.69 17.31
N ILE A 113 -24.78 -9.81 16.17
CA ILE A 113 -23.37 -9.42 16.01
C ILE A 113 -23.34 -8.10 15.24
N GLN A 114 -22.91 -7.03 15.89
CA GLN A 114 -22.66 -5.74 15.24
C GLN A 114 -21.20 -5.66 14.82
N THR A 115 -20.95 -5.31 13.55
CA THR A 115 -19.59 -5.04 13.07
C THR A 115 -19.16 -3.65 13.52
N SER A 116 -17.98 -3.54 14.12
CA SER A 116 -17.40 -2.26 14.52
C SER A 116 -16.72 -1.59 13.33
N GLU A 117 -16.68 -0.26 13.36
CA GLU A 117 -16.07 0.56 12.32
C GLU A 117 -14.76 1.16 12.81
N PHE A 118 -13.74 1.11 11.95
CA PHE A 118 -12.50 1.84 12.12
C PHE A 118 -12.60 3.13 11.30
N GLU A 119 -12.41 4.28 11.93
CA GLU A 119 -12.53 5.59 11.27
C GLU A 119 -11.16 6.26 11.13
N VAL A 120 -10.82 6.69 9.91
CA VAL A 120 -9.64 7.52 9.64
C VAL A 120 -10.11 8.86 9.12
N GLU A 121 -9.87 9.93 9.89
CA GLU A 121 -10.04 11.31 9.42
C GLU A 121 -8.71 11.80 8.86
N PHE A 122 -8.73 12.38 7.66
CA PHE A 122 -7.54 12.89 6.99
C PHE A 122 -7.87 14.09 6.10
N THR A 123 -6.86 14.92 5.83
CA THR A 123 -6.94 16.03 4.89
C THR A 123 -6.06 15.74 3.67
N VAL A 124 -6.49 16.21 2.50
CA VAL A 124 -5.73 16.07 1.25
C VAL A 124 -5.40 17.47 0.74
N SER A 125 -4.11 17.76 0.60
CA SER A 125 -3.63 19.06 0.13
C SER A 125 -2.88 18.91 -1.19
N ARG A 126 -3.38 19.57 -2.22
CA ARG A 126 -2.74 19.58 -3.55
C ARG A 126 -1.37 20.24 -3.49
N LYS A 127 -0.37 19.61 -4.11
CA LYS A 127 0.89 20.28 -4.42
C LYS A 127 0.67 21.09 -5.70
N TYR A 128 0.77 22.42 -5.59
CA TYR A 128 0.53 23.30 -6.72
C TYR A 128 1.68 23.19 -7.73
N GLU A 129 1.34 22.85 -8.97
CA GLU A 129 2.25 22.89 -10.12
C GLU A 129 1.53 23.61 -11.27
N LYS A 130 2.18 24.62 -11.88
CA LYS A 130 1.56 25.51 -12.88
C LYS A 130 0.98 24.77 -14.10
N HIS A 131 1.55 23.63 -14.47
CA HIS A 131 1.18 22.87 -15.67
C HIS A 131 0.35 21.60 -15.39
N LYS A 132 -0.02 21.34 -14.14
CA LYS A 132 -0.82 20.15 -13.78
C LYS A 132 -2.28 20.48 -13.57
N SER A 133 -3.13 19.50 -13.85
CA SER A 133 -4.56 19.59 -13.64
C SER A 133 -4.90 19.95 -12.19
N LYS A 134 -6.01 20.65 -11.97
CA LYS A 134 -6.59 20.90 -10.64
C LYS A 134 -7.15 19.63 -9.99
N ALA A 135 -7.23 18.53 -10.75
CA ALA A 135 -7.60 17.22 -10.26
C ALA A 135 -6.42 16.51 -9.58
N MET A 136 -6.71 15.71 -8.56
CA MET A 136 -5.80 14.77 -7.90
C MET A 136 -6.44 13.38 -7.95
N LYS A 137 -5.64 12.32 -7.98
CA LYS A 137 -6.18 10.96 -7.84
C LYS A 137 -6.66 10.69 -6.42
N MET A 138 -7.77 9.96 -6.25
CA MET A 138 -8.26 9.56 -4.94
C MET A 138 -7.20 8.74 -4.19
N PRO A 139 -6.92 9.02 -2.90
CA PRO A 139 -6.03 8.19 -2.11
C PRO A 139 -6.65 6.83 -1.81
N TYR A 140 -5.83 5.79 -1.83
CA TYR A 140 -6.20 4.46 -1.35
C TYR A 140 -5.61 4.24 0.04
N ILE A 141 -6.38 3.67 0.95
CA ILE A 141 -5.97 3.40 2.33
C ILE A 141 -5.89 1.89 2.50
N TYR A 142 -4.76 1.40 2.96
CA TYR A 142 -4.59 0.02 3.40
C TYR A 142 -4.45 0.03 4.92
N LEU A 143 -5.28 -0.76 5.58
CA LEU A 143 -5.34 -0.87 7.03
C LEU A 143 -5.00 -2.30 7.43
N HIS A 144 -3.94 -2.45 8.19
CA HIS A 144 -3.55 -3.72 8.79
C HIS A 144 -3.87 -3.67 10.29
N ILE A 145 -4.50 -4.72 10.80
CA ILE A 145 -4.92 -4.82 12.20
C ILE A 145 -4.40 -6.10 12.80
N LEU A 146 -3.60 -5.98 13.84
CA LEU A 146 -3.14 -7.10 14.66
C LEU A 146 -4.13 -7.32 15.80
N THR A 147 -4.56 -8.57 16.01
CA THR A 147 -5.52 -8.88 17.07
C THR A 147 -5.02 -9.93 18.06
N THR A 148 -5.76 -10.11 19.15
CA THR A 148 -5.55 -11.24 20.07
C THR A 148 -5.69 -12.58 19.33
N ARG A 149 -5.02 -13.59 19.87
CA ARG A 149 -5.06 -14.98 19.38
C ARG A 149 -6.43 -15.58 19.70
N SER A 150 -6.84 -16.57 18.90
CA SER A 150 -8.08 -17.33 19.16
C SER A 150 -7.90 -18.43 20.23
N LYS A 151 -6.66 -18.88 20.47
CA LYS A 151 -6.29 -19.92 21.45
C LYS A 151 -5.02 -19.48 22.19
N SER A 152 -4.75 -20.10 23.35
CA SER A 152 -3.58 -19.80 24.20
C SER A 152 -2.24 -19.96 23.47
N TYR A 153 -2.20 -20.81 22.45
CA TYR A 153 -1.04 -21.06 21.60
C TYR A 153 -1.33 -20.65 20.14
N GLY A 154 -0.38 -19.96 19.48
CA GLY A 154 -0.47 -19.54 18.07
C GLY A 154 0.08 -18.14 17.79
N LYS A 155 0.25 -17.76 16.52
CA LYS A 155 0.64 -16.38 16.14
C LYS A 155 -0.56 -15.43 16.25
N HIS A 156 -0.29 -14.14 16.50
CA HIS A 156 -1.32 -13.10 16.43
C HIS A 156 -1.74 -12.92 14.96
N PRO A 157 -3.04 -13.05 14.63
CA PRO A 157 -3.49 -12.87 13.25
C PRO A 157 -3.48 -11.39 12.89
N VAL A 158 -3.12 -11.13 11.63
CA VAL A 158 -3.22 -9.81 11.00
C VAL A 158 -4.38 -9.83 10.02
N TYR A 159 -5.21 -8.79 10.08
CA TYR A 159 -6.31 -8.58 9.15
C TYR A 159 -6.03 -7.36 8.30
N THR A 160 -6.13 -7.51 6.98
CA THR A 160 -5.92 -6.41 6.04
C THR A 160 -7.26 -5.98 5.45
N TYR A 161 -7.50 -4.68 5.48
CA TYR A 161 -8.63 -4.00 4.88
C TYR A 161 -8.13 -2.91 3.94
N CYS A 162 -8.95 -2.51 2.98
CA CYS A 162 -8.65 -1.40 2.11
C CYS A 162 -9.85 -0.46 1.99
N TYR A 163 -9.54 0.78 1.63
CA TYR A 163 -10.52 1.80 1.30
C TYR A 163 -10.07 2.60 0.07
N PRO A 164 -10.91 2.76 -0.96
CA PRO A 164 -12.22 2.16 -1.11
C PRO A 164 -12.07 0.64 -1.37
N LYS A 165 -13.18 -0.11 -1.46
CA LYS A 165 -13.13 -1.59 -1.54
C LYS A 165 -12.49 -2.08 -2.84
N GLU A 166 -12.57 -1.27 -3.88
CA GLU A 166 -12.01 -1.50 -5.20
C GLU A 166 -10.49 -1.55 -5.14
N ALA A 167 -9.85 -0.90 -4.16
CA ALA A 167 -8.41 -0.97 -3.93
C ALA A 167 -7.94 -2.34 -3.38
N LYS A 168 -8.83 -3.31 -3.23
CA LYS A 168 -8.47 -4.61 -2.64
C LYS A 168 -7.56 -5.39 -3.57
N ILE A 169 -6.35 -5.68 -3.10
CA ILE A 169 -5.44 -6.65 -3.72
C ILE A 169 -5.88 -8.09 -3.43
N ARG A 170 -5.71 -8.97 -4.42
CA ARG A 170 -6.00 -10.42 -4.26
C ARG A 170 -4.85 -11.20 -3.64
N SER A 171 -3.71 -10.55 -3.36
CA SER A 171 -2.55 -11.20 -2.75
C SER A 171 -2.85 -11.67 -1.33
N LYS A 172 -2.31 -12.85 -0.98
CA LYS A 172 -2.35 -13.38 0.39
C LYS A 172 -1.21 -12.83 1.26
N THR A 173 -0.22 -12.19 0.67
CA THR A 173 0.94 -11.60 1.36
C THR A 173 1.10 -10.15 0.96
N TYR A 174 1.77 -9.36 1.80
CA TYR A 174 2.10 -7.97 1.46
C TYR A 174 2.95 -7.92 0.19
N ASP A 175 2.45 -7.21 -0.81
CA ASP A 175 3.05 -7.10 -2.14
C ASP A 175 2.90 -5.65 -2.61
N GLU A 176 3.96 -4.87 -2.38
CA GLU A 176 4.00 -3.45 -2.72
C GLU A 176 3.80 -3.21 -4.21
N ALA A 177 4.28 -4.13 -5.06
CA ALA A 177 4.16 -4.00 -6.51
C ALA A 177 2.71 -4.14 -6.97
N LYS A 178 1.95 -5.10 -6.40
CA LYS A 178 0.52 -5.24 -6.68
C LYS A 178 -0.31 -4.07 -6.14
N ILE A 179 0.08 -3.52 -4.99
CA ILE A 179 -0.55 -2.30 -4.48
C ILE A 179 -0.29 -1.14 -5.45
N MET A 180 0.95 -1.00 -5.91
CA MET A 180 1.35 0.02 -6.87
C MET A 180 0.66 -0.11 -8.22
N GLU A 181 0.55 -1.32 -8.75
CA GLU A 181 -0.23 -1.62 -9.95
C GLU A 181 -1.68 -1.16 -9.78
N LYS A 182 -2.31 -1.54 -8.66
CA LYS A 182 -3.69 -1.14 -8.33
C LYS A 182 -3.86 0.37 -8.18
N VAL A 183 -2.88 1.02 -7.54
CA VAL A 183 -2.87 2.47 -7.30
C VAL A 183 -2.66 3.23 -8.62
N ASN A 184 -1.87 2.69 -9.54
CA ASN A 184 -1.60 3.30 -10.85
C ASN A 184 -2.71 3.05 -11.89
N GLU A 185 -3.77 2.32 -11.55
CA GLU A 185 -4.89 2.11 -12.47
C GLU A 185 -5.49 3.45 -12.97
N ILE A 186 -5.65 3.55 -14.28
CA ILE A 186 -6.16 4.76 -14.97
C ILE A 186 -7.56 5.11 -14.47
N ASP A 187 -8.39 4.11 -14.22
CA ASP A 187 -9.80 4.25 -13.80
C ASP A 187 -9.98 4.74 -12.36
N ARG A 188 -8.88 4.99 -11.64
CA ARG A 188 -8.97 5.53 -10.28
C ARG A 188 -9.65 6.91 -10.29
N PRO A 189 -10.69 7.11 -9.45
CA PRO A 189 -11.45 8.36 -9.41
C PRO A 189 -10.56 9.57 -9.12
N ASN A 190 -10.92 10.70 -9.73
CA ASN A 190 -10.29 11.99 -9.48
C ASN A 190 -11.07 12.79 -8.43
N ILE A 191 -10.36 13.56 -7.62
CA ILE A 191 -10.88 14.55 -6.67
C ILE A 191 -10.44 15.94 -7.11
N TRP A 192 -11.31 16.95 -6.96
CA TRP A 192 -11.03 18.32 -7.37
C TRP A 192 -10.93 19.26 -6.17
N ASN A 193 -10.00 20.22 -6.20
CA ASN A 193 -9.70 21.14 -5.10
C ASN A 193 -10.92 21.93 -4.55
N ASN A 194 -11.97 22.11 -5.36
CA ASN A 194 -13.19 22.82 -4.99
C ASN A 194 -14.44 21.94 -4.92
N SER A 195 -14.34 20.65 -5.22
CA SER A 195 -15.43 19.74 -4.92
C SER A 195 -15.36 19.46 -3.43
N ALA A 196 -16.24 20.10 -2.65
CA ALA A 196 -16.90 19.36 -1.59
C ALA A 196 -17.43 18.10 -2.28
N PHE A 197 -16.69 17.00 -2.21
CA PHE A 197 -17.12 15.73 -2.76
C PHE A 197 -18.35 15.35 -1.94
N LYS A 198 -19.54 15.79 -2.41
CA LYS A 198 -20.87 15.43 -1.92
C LYS A 198 -21.20 13.97 -2.28
N GLY A 199 -20.18 13.12 -2.34
CA GLY A 199 -20.30 11.68 -2.51
C GLY A 199 -20.01 11.02 -1.18
N TYR A 200 -21.07 10.64 -0.49
CA TYR A 200 -21.07 9.92 0.77
C TYR A 200 -20.06 8.76 0.78
N LEU A 201 -18.96 8.92 1.51
CA LEU A 201 -18.09 7.82 1.94
C LEU A 201 -18.76 7.12 3.15
N GLY A 202 -19.90 6.46 2.93
CA GLY A 202 -20.54 5.54 3.87
C GLY A 202 -21.30 6.16 5.06
N SER A 203 -22.60 6.39 4.85
CA SER A 203 -23.68 6.41 5.87
C SER A 203 -23.61 7.41 7.03
N GLY A 204 -24.38 8.51 6.93
CA GLY A 204 -25.01 9.16 8.10
C GLY A 204 -24.21 10.25 8.83
N ASN A 205 -24.67 11.50 8.66
CA ASN A 205 -24.63 12.61 9.61
C ASN A 205 -23.34 12.87 10.41
N SER A 206 -22.27 13.32 9.75
CA SER A 206 -21.41 14.33 10.38
C SER A 206 -20.80 15.28 9.36
N GLN A 207 -21.62 16.15 8.76
CA GLN A 207 -21.11 17.47 8.43
C GLN A 207 -20.83 18.17 9.76
N ARG A 208 -19.61 18.03 10.29
CA ARG A 208 -19.14 18.96 11.32
C ARG A 208 -18.99 20.31 10.63
N PRO A 209 -19.76 21.35 11.01
CA PRO A 209 -19.60 22.67 10.43
C PRO A 209 -18.17 23.17 10.69
N GLY A 210 -17.51 23.72 9.67
CA GLY A 210 -16.22 24.42 9.81
C GLY A 210 -14.95 23.71 9.34
N LYS A 211 -15.00 22.44 8.86
CA LYS A 211 -13.82 21.77 8.26
C LYS A 211 -13.94 21.65 6.75
N VAL A 212 -13.49 22.66 6.02
CA VAL A 212 -13.26 22.57 4.57
C VAL A 212 -12.10 21.59 4.33
N GLY A 213 -12.33 20.54 3.53
CA GLY A 213 -11.27 19.60 3.09
C GLY A 213 -11.03 18.35 3.96
N GLY A 214 -11.77 18.16 5.07
CA GLY A 214 -11.70 16.95 5.89
C GLY A 214 -12.42 15.76 5.24
N ARG A 215 -11.72 14.64 5.06
CA ARG A 215 -12.27 13.36 4.59
C ARG A 215 -12.27 12.35 5.72
N CYS A 216 -13.27 11.47 5.74
CA CYS A 216 -13.38 10.36 6.68
C CYS A 216 -13.55 9.05 5.91
N ALA A 217 -12.70 8.06 6.20
CA ALA A 217 -12.85 6.70 5.71
C ALA A 217 -13.34 5.81 6.85
N ARG A 218 -14.50 5.18 6.65
CA ARG A 218 -15.08 4.18 7.56
C ARG A 218 -14.84 2.79 7.01
N ILE A 219 -14.06 2.00 7.74
CA ILE A 219 -13.67 0.65 7.35
C ILE A 219 -14.37 -0.34 8.30
N PRO A 220 -15.40 -1.07 7.82
CA PRO A 220 -16.09 -2.04 8.65
C PRO A 220 -15.19 -3.26 8.87
N LEU A 221 -14.96 -3.63 10.13
CA LEU A 221 -14.03 -4.70 10.52
C LEU A 221 -14.64 -6.11 10.41
N LYS A 222 -15.23 -6.38 9.24
CA LYS A 222 -15.86 -7.65 8.90
C LYS A 222 -14.79 -8.75 8.90
N GLY A 223 -14.82 -9.63 9.90
CA GLY A 223 -13.90 -10.77 10.01
C GLY A 223 -13.16 -10.85 11.35
N ILE A 224 -13.10 -9.75 12.10
CA ILE A 224 -12.54 -9.72 13.45
C ILE A 224 -13.67 -10.02 14.45
N LYS A 225 -14.00 -11.30 14.62
CA LYS A 225 -15.07 -11.75 15.54
C LYS A 225 -14.51 -12.05 16.93
N ASP A 226 -15.03 -11.37 17.96
CA ASP A 226 -14.67 -11.59 19.38
C ASP A 226 -13.17 -11.40 19.72
N LYS A 227 -12.38 -10.74 18.85
CA LYS A 227 -10.96 -10.46 19.10
C LYS A 227 -10.72 -9.00 19.45
N THR A 228 -9.77 -8.77 20.35
CA THR A 228 -9.34 -7.43 20.75
C THR A 228 -8.22 -6.94 19.82
N ILE A 229 -8.28 -5.68 19.43
CA ILE A 229 -7.24 -5.04 18.61
C ILE A 229 -6.02 -4.73 19.49
N LEU A 230 -4.83 -5.11 19.00
CA LEU A 230 -3.55 -4.94 19.70
C LEU A 230 -2.65 -3.88 19.03
N ALA A 231 -2.71 -3.77 17.71
CA ALA A 231 -1.99 -2.77 16.95
C ALA A 231 -2.68 -2.51 15.60
N TYR A 232 -2.41 -1.35 15.01
CA TYR A 232 -2.76 -1.06 13.62
C TYR A 232 -1.59 -0.43 12.87
N HIS A 233 -1.55 -0.65 11.56
CA HIS A 233 -0.70 0.04 10.60
C HIS A 233 -1.58 0.57 9.47
N ILE A 234 -1.53 1.87 9.21
CA ILE A 234 -2.23 2.53 8.11
C ILE A 234 -1.20 2.95 7.07
N GLU A 235 -1.44 2.60 5.81
CA GLU A 235 -0.74 3.14 4.65
C GLU A 235 -1.74 3.90 3.78
N ILE A 236 -1.49 5.19 3.53
CA ILE A 236 -2.24 5.97 2.56
C ILE A 236 -1.40 6.11 1.31
N TRP A 237 -1.88 5.52 0.22
CA TRP A 237 -1.28 5.52 -1.09
C TRP A 237 -1.81 6.67 -1.93
N GLY A 238 -0.89 7.53 -2.35
CA GLY A 238 -1.12 8.66 -3.23
C GLY A 238 -1.11 8.24 -4.70
N LYS A 239 -0.62 9.11 -5.58
CA LYS A 239 -0.56 8.82 -7.02
C LYS A 239 0.28 7.59 -7.36
N ASN A 240 1.51 7.55 -6.87
CA ASN A 240 2.53 6.56 -7.22
C ASN A 240 3.42 6.17 -6.02
N ARG A 241 3.02 6.53 -4.80
CA ARG A 241 3.78 6.29 -3.57
C ARG A 241 2.88 6.40 -2.36
N ILE A 242 3.34 5.85 -1.25
CA ILE A 242 2.77 6.14 0.07
C ILE A 242 2.99 7.63 0.38
N VAL A 243 1.92 8.32 0.78
CA VAL A 243 1.91 9.75 1.13
C VAL A 243 1.70 10.00 2.61
N ALA A 244 1.19 9.01 3.34
CA ALA A 244 1.13 9.04 4.81
C ALA A 244 1.12 7.62 5.38
N THR A 245 1.72 7.44 6.55
CA THR A 245 1.58 6.23 7.35
C THR A 245 1.19 6.61 8.77
N LYS A 246 0.55 5.68 9.49
CA LYS A 246 0.31 5.83 10.92
C LYS A 246 0.25 4.49 11.61
N ASP A 247 1.00 4.40 12.71
CA ASP A 247 1.09 3.23 13.57
C ASP A 247 0.51 3.50 14.94
N TRP A 248 0.01 2.44 15.56
CA TRP A 248 -0.36 2.44 16.97
C TRP A 248 -0.29 1.03 17.52
N SER A 249 0.07 0.92 18.80
CA SER A 249 -0.08 -0.30 19.56
C SER A 249 -0.73 -0.02 20.91
N LYS A 250 -1.41 -1.02 21.43
CA LYS A 250 -1.96 -1.00 22.79
C LYS A 250 -0.81 -0.82 23.79
N ALA A 251 -1.04 -0.05 24.86
CA ALA A 251 -0.09 0.10 25.94
C ALA A 251 0.39 -1.26 26.46
N GLY A 252 1.71 -1.40 26.64
CA GLY A 252 2.37 -2.65 27.05
C GLY A 252 2.55 -3.68 25.93
N TYR A 253 2.01 -3.45 24.73
CA TYR A 253 2.18 -4.34 23.58
C TYR A 253 3.16 -3.73 22.55
N LYS A 254 4.26 -4.45 22.28
CA LYS A 254 5.26 -4.09 21.27
C LYS A 254 5.17 -5.08 20.11
N PRO A 255 4.46 -4.76 19.02
CA PRO A 255 4.52 -5.60 17.84
C PRO A 255 5.95 -5.55 17.26
N GLY A 256 6.45 -6.67 16.73
CA GLY A 256 7.73 -6.69 16.04
C GLY A 256 7.72 -5.77 14.81
N ASN A 257 8.89 -5.34 14.35
CA ASN A 257 9.00 -4.49 13.16
C ASN A 257 8.34 -5.16 11.94
N SER A 258 7.62 -4.39 11.13
CA SER A 258 6.97 -4.89 9.91
C SER A 258 5.99 -6.06 10.15
N TRP A 259 5.41 -6.20 11.34
CA TRP A 259 4.41 -7.24 11.65
C TRP A 259 3.26 -7.29 10.63
N TRP A 260 2.91 -6.15 10.06
CA TRP A 260 1.84 -6.00 9.06
C TRP A 260 2.18 -6.61 7.70
N LYS A 261 3.44 -6.99 7.44
CA LYS A 261 3.84 -7.65 6.19
C LYS A 261 3.47 -9.13 6.14
N HIS A 262 3.13 -9.73 7.28
CA HIS A 262 2.91 -11.17 7.46
C HIS A 262 1.44 -11.54 7.68
N TYR A 263 0.53 -10.93 6.91
CA TYR A 263 -0.91 -11.25 6.97
C TYR A 263 -1.30 -12.49 6.17
#